data_AF-A0A160THF2-F1
#
_entry.id   AF-A0A160THF2-F1
#
_cell.length_a   1.000
_cell.length_b   1.000
_cell.length_c   1.000
_cell.angle_alpha   90.00
_cell.angle_beta   90.00
_cell.angle_gamma   90.00
#
_symmetry.space_group_name_H-M   'P 1'
#
loop_
_entity.id
_entity.type
_entity.pdbx_description
1 polymer ?
#
loop_
_entity_poly.entity_id
_entity_poly.type
_entity_poly.pdbx_seq_one_letter_code
_entity_poly.pdbx_strand_id
1 'polypeptide(L)'
;MPPDRRDPATRPQTSDTGIVTTTGLLRVSEPGGGFLRANDPAANRWYSRDVAAIAAARGLGSVAPYFIDADATPNPGSYPVGGLTVVRFTDNHLLYALTWFTLAGLALWAAARMIRRDDTPA
;
A
#
# COMPACT_ATOMS: atom_id res chain seq x y z
N MET A 1 -5.10 -14.22 -7.74
CA MET A 1 -6.29 -15.10 -7.77
C MET A 1 -5.84 -16.52 -8.09
N PRO A 2 -6.22 -17.53 -7.30
CA PRO A 2 -5.93 -18.94 -7.59
C PRO A 2 -6.42 -19.35 -8.98
N PRO A 3 -5.73 -20.28 -9.68
CA PRO A 3 -6.07 -20.66 -11.06
C PRO A 3 -7.52 -21.13 -11.24
N ASP A 4 -8.03 -21.90 -10.29
CA ASP A 4 -9.39 -22.46 -10.24
C ASP A 4 -10.48 -21.39 -10.05
N ARG A 5 -10.13 -20.21 -9.56
CA ARG A 5 -11.07 -19.10 -9.30
C ARG A 5 -10.99 -17.96 -10.32
N ARG A 6 -10.16 -18.09 -11.36
CA ARG A 6 -9.97 -17.04 -12.37
C ARG A 6 -11.23 -16.78 -13.19
N ASP A 7 -11.99 -17.82 -13.49
CA ASP A 7 -13.25 -17.72 -14.23
C ASP A 7 -14.34 -17.07 -13.35
N PRO A 8 -14.92 -15.92 -13.76
CA PRO A 8 -16.05 -15.31 -13.05
C PRO A 8 -17.22 -16.28 -12.76
N ALA A 9 -17.46 -17.28 -13.63
CA ALA A 9 -18.52 -18.25 -13.44
C ALA A 9 -18.33 -19.12 -12.17
N THR A 10 -17.10 -19.25 -11.69
CA THR A 10 -16.77 -20.00 -10.45
C THR A 10 -17.06 -19.22 -9.18
N ARG A 11 -17.51 -17.96 -9.29
CA ARG A 11 -17.74 -17.03 -8.19
C ARG A 11 -19.03 -16.21 -8.38
N PRO A 12 -20.20 -16.87 -8.50
CA PRO A 12 -21.48 -16.21 -8.78
C PRO A 12 -21.92 -15.24 -7.67
N GLN A 13 -21.45 -15.44 -6.44
CA GLN A 13 -21.71 -14.56 -5.29
C GLN A 13 -21.06 -13.17 -5.42
N THR A 14 -20.23 -12.95 -6.44
CA THR A 14 -19.48 -11.69 -6.67
C THR A 14 -20.08 -10.86 -7.82
N SER A 15 -21.21 -11.32 -8.38
CA SER A 15 -21.92 -10.68 -9.47
C SER A 15 -23.07 -9.85 -8.93
N ASP A 16 -22.76 -8.84 -8.13
CA ASP A 16 -23.78 -7.88 -7.68
C ASP A 16 -24.26 -7.04 -8.87
N THR A 17 -25.56 -7.12 -9.16
CA THR A 17 -26.19 -6.27 -10.15
C THR A 17 -26.71 -5.01 -9.48
N GLY A 18 -26.09 -3.85 -9.76
CA GLY A 18 -26.55 -2.56 -9.25
C GLY A 18 -25.42 -1.60 -8.91
N ILE A 19 -25.75 -0.56 -8.13
CA ILE A 19 -24.78 0.40 -7.61
C ILE A 19 -24.05 -0.23 -6.42
N VAL A 20 -22.72 -0.30 -6.49
CA VAL A 20 -21.86 -0.82 -5.43
C VAL A 20 -20.97 0.31 -4.91
N THR A 21 -20.83 0.40 -3.59
CA THR A 21 -19.87 1.33 -2.96
C THR A 21 -18.54 0.61 -2.77
N THR A 22 -17.44 1.23 -3.20
CA THR A 22 -16.09 0.69 -3.02
C THR A 22 -15.20 1.74 -2.36
N THR A 23 -14.57 1.37 -1.25
CA THR A 23 -13.57 2.18 -0.55
C THR A 23 -12.19 1.57 -0.80
N GLY A 24 -11.18 2.43 -0.99
CA GLY A 24 -9.84 1.96 -1.30
C GLY A 24 -8.88 3.08 -1.66
N LEU A 25 -7.70 2.69 -2.13
CA LEU A 25 -6.66 3.62 -2.54
C LEU A 25 -6.78 3.92 -4.04
N LEU A 26 -6.83 5.21 -4.39
CA LEU A 26 -6.81 5.63 -5.79
C LEU A 26 -5.41 5.46 -6.39
N ARG A 27 -5.36 4.94 -7.62
CA ARG A 27 -4.15 4.73 -8.41
C ARG A 27 -4.36 5.27 -9.83
N VAL A 28 -3.47 6.13 -10.28
CA VAL A 28 -3.50 6.66 -11.65
C VAL A 28 -3.20 5.52 -12.65
N SER A 29 -3.79 5.59 -13.84
CA SER A 29 -3.52 4.64 -14.93
C SER A 29 -2.03 4.61 -15.30
N GLU A 30 -1.52 3.42 -15.60
CA GLU A 30 -0.13 3.15 -16.00
C GLU A 30 -0.11 2.64 -17.45
N PRO A 31 -0.17 3.54 -18.46
CA PRO A 31 -0.29 3.16 -19.86
C PRO A 31 0.99 2.53 -20.42
N GLY A 32 0.84 1.64 -21.40
CA GLY A 32 1.97 1.10 -22.19
C GLY A 32 2.67 -0.14 -21.62
N GLY A 33 2.20 -0.67 -20.49
CA GLY A 33 2.78 -1.86 -19.86
C GLY A 33 3.77 -1.54 -18.73
N GLY A 34 4.33 -2.59 -18.13
CA GLY A 34 5.33 -2.46 -17.08
C GLY A 34 6.74 -2.30 -17.68
N PHE A 35 7.68 -1.78 -16.89
CA PHE A 35 9.06 -1.50 -17.35
C PHE A 35 9.74 -2.67 -18.09
N LEU A 36 9.48 -3.93 -17.67
CA LEU A 36 10.10 -5.13 -18.25
C LEU A 36 9.19 -5.92 -19.19
N ARG A 37 7.86 -5.67 -19.19
CA ARG A 37 6.88 -6.50 -19.91
C ARG A 37 5.67 -5.67 -20.36
N ALA A 38 5.36 -5.77 -21.64
CA ALA A 38 4.13 -5.22 -22.20
C ALA A 38 2.91 -6.06 -21.79
N ASN A 39 1.75 -5.41 -21.65
CA ASN A 39 0.47 -6.10 -21.48
C ASN A 39 0.17 -6.98 -22.70
N ASP A 40 -0.53 -8.09 -22.47
CA ASP A 40 -1.08 -8.95 -23.52
C ASP A 40 -2.60 -9.08 -23.30
N PRO A 41 -3.38 -8.17 -23.91
CA PRO A 41 -4.83 -8.16 -23.78
C PRO A 41 -5.48 -9.43 -24.34
N ALA A 42 -4.94 -10.00 -25.42
CA ALA A 42 -5.49 -11.17 -26.09
C ALA A 42 -5.41 -12.41 -25.19
N ALA A 43 -4.34 -12.54 -24.41
CA ALA A 43 -4.19 -13.60 -23.42
C ALA A 43 -4.66 -13.20 -22.00
N ASN A 44 -5.27 -12.00 -21.84
CA ASN A 44 -5.68 -11.43 -20.57
C ASN A 44 -4.56 -11.41 -19.50
N ARG A 45 -3.34 -11.03 -19.92
CA ARG A 45 -2.17 -10.85 -19.04
C ARG A 45 -1.83 -9.37 -18.93
N TRP A 46 -1.77 -8.89 -17.69
CA TRP A 46 -1.56 -7.47 -17.39
C TRP A 46 -0.36 -7.33 -16.45
N TYR A 47 0.59 -6.49 -16.84
CA TYR A 47 1.81 -6.15 -16.11
C TYR A 47 1.87 -4.68 -15.70
N SER A 48 0.98 -3.84 -16.24
CA SER A 48 0.65 -2.52 -15.70
C SER A 48 -0.86 -2.35 -15.56
N ARG A 49 -1.25 -1.34 -14.79
CA ARG A 49 -2.64 -0.92 -14.60
C ARG A 49 -3.06 0.06 -15.70
N ASP A 50 -2.99 -0.39 -16.96
CA ASP A 50 -3.45 0.39 -18.11
C ASP A 50 -4.99 0.33 -18.19
N VAL A 51 -5.64 1.34 -17.61
CA VAL A 51 -7.11 1.41 -17.51
C VAL A 51 -7.75 1.36 -18.89
N ALA A 52 -7.21 2.13 -19.84
CA ALA A 52 -7.77 2.25 -21.18
C ALA A 52 -7.66 0.93 -21.94
N ALA A 53 -6.48 0.28 -21.90
CA ALA A 53 -6.29 -1.02 -22.54
C ALA A 53 -7.16 -2.12 -21.90
N ILE A 54 -7.31 -2.12 -20.56
CA ILE A 54 -8.18 -3.06 -19.86
C ILE A 54 -9.65 -2.84 -20.23
N ALA A 55 -10.11 -1.58 -20.25
CA ALA A 55 -11.48 -1.25 -20.62
C ALA A 55 -11.80 -1.70 -22.06
N ALA A 56 -10.89 -1.43 -23.00
CA ALA A 56 -11.04 -1.87 -24.38
C ALA A 56 -11.09 -3.41 -24.50
N ALA A 57 -10.18 -4.12 -23.83
CA ALA A 57 -10.14 -5.59 -23.84
C ALA A 57 -11.38 -6.24 -23.20
N ARG A 58 -12.06 -5.52 -22.32
CA ARG A 58 -13.27 -5.97 -21.61
C ARG A 58 -14.56 -5.45 -22.25
N GLY A 59 -14.49 -4.66 -23.33
CA GLY A 59 -15.65 -4.06 -23.97
C GLY A 59 -16.42 -3.09 -23.07
N LEU A 60 -15.73 -2.44 -22.12
CA LEU A 60 -16.33 -1.46 -21.22
C LEU A 60 -16.50 -0.12 -21.94
N GLY A 61 -17.57 0.61 -21.60
CA GLY A 61 -17.83 1.95 -22.11
C GLY A 61 -16.99 3.02 -21.41
N SER A 62 -17.62 4.14 -21.06
CA SER A 62 -16.94 5.21 -20.30
C SER A 62 -16.52 4.69 -18.92
N VAL A 63 -15.21 4.64 -18.67
CA VAL A 63 -14.62 4.26 -17.38
C VAL A 63 -13.91 5.46 -16.75
N ALA A 64 -13.79 5.45 -15.43
CA ALA A 64 -12.96 6.42 -14.73
C ALA A 64 -11.47 6.21 -15.09
N PRO A 65 -10.64 7.26 -15.23
CA PRO A 65 -9.26 7.14 -15.68
C PRO A 65 -8.27 6.70 -14.57
N TYR A 66 -8.73 5.89 -13.63
CA TYR A 66 -7.96 5.43 -12.47
C TYR A 66 -8.44 4.06 -11.98
N PHE A 67 -7.58 3.39 -11.21
CA PHE A 67 -7.92 2.18 -10.45
C PHE A 67 -8.19 2.53 -8.99
N ILE A 68 -8.99 1.70 -8.33
CA ILE A 68 -9.13 1.66 -6.87
C ILE A 68 -8.60 0.33 -6.38
N ASP A 69 -7.56 0.35 -5.56
CA ASP A 69 -7.13 -0.82 -4.78
C ASP A 69 -8.10 -0.95 -3.59
N ALA A 70 -9.06 -1.87 -3.67
CA ALA A 70 -10.07 -2.07 -2.63
C ALA A 70 -9.42 -2.29 -1.25
N ASP A 71 -10.03 -1.73 -0.20
CA ASP A 71 -9.61 -1.93 1.18
C ASP A 71 -9.91 -3.35 1.70
N ALA A 72 -9.71 -3.57 3.00
CA ALA A 72 -9.89 -4.88 3.62
C ALA A 72 -11.36 -5.21 3.97
N THR A 73 -12.35 -4.44 3.49
CA THR A 73 -13.76 -4.76 3.73
C THR A 73 -14.10 -6.15 3.16
N PRO A 74 -14.72 -7.04 3.96
CA PRO A 74 -15.07 -8.39 3.49
C PRO A 74 -16.04 -8.37 2.30
N ASN A 75 -15.76 -9.20 1.30
CA ASN A 75 -16.59 -9.38 0.10
C ASN A 75 -17.32 -10.74 0.15
N PRO A 76 -18.64 -10.81 -0.11
CA PRO A 76 -19.35 -12.07 -0.33
C PRO A 76 -18.62 -12.98 -1.33
N GLY A 77 -18.44 -14.27 -0.99
CA GLY A 77 -17.67 -15.20 -1.82
C GLY A 77 -16.14 -15.09 -1.71
N SER A 78 -15.62 -14.21 -0.84
CA SER A 78 -14.20 -14.08 -0.44
C SER A 78 -13.20 -13.65 -1.54
N TYR A 79 -13.65 -13.43 -2.77
CA TYR A 79 -12.81 -13.03 -3.89
C TYR A 79 -13.52 -11.99 -4.76
N PRO A 80 -12.82 -11.07 -5.43
CA PRO A 80 -11.40 -10.75 -5.24
C PRO A 80 -11.12 -10.29 -3.80
N VAL A 81 -9.90 -10.59 -3.32
CA VAL A 81 -9.44 -10.22 -1.97
C VAL A 81 -8.93 -8.78 -2.02
N GLY A 82 -9.57 -7.89 -1.27
CA GLY A 82 -9.11 -6.51 -1.04
C GLY A 82 -8.05 -6.41 0.06
N GLY A 83 -7.56 -5.21 0.33
CA GLY A 83 -6.64 -4.92 1.44
C GLY A 83 -5.21 -5.41 1.24
N LEU A 84 -4.83 -5.84 0.03
CA LEU A 84 -3.47 -6.31 -0.27
C LEU A 84 -2.44 -5.18 -0.32
N THR A 85 -2.90 -3.95 -0.58
CA THR A 85 -2.06 -2.76 -0.55
C THR A 85 -2.09 -2.16 0.85
N VAL A 86 -1.07 -2.43 1.66
CA VAL A 86 -0.92 -1.87 3.01
C VAL A 86 0.04 -0.69 2.99
N VAL A 87 -0.48 0.52 3.23
CA VAL A 87 0.33 1.74 3.37
C VAL A 87 0.73 1.89 4.84
N ARG A 88 1.98 1.57 5.16
CA ARG A 88 2.57 1.76 6.50
C ARG A 88 3.80 2.64 6.38
N PHE A 89 3.76 3.80 7.00
CA PHE A 89 4.93 4.66 7.13
C PHE A 89 5.71 4.25 8.37
N THR A 90 7.03 4.21 8.26
CA THR A 90 7.89 3.98 9.42
C THR A 90 7.85 5.21 10.32
N ASP A 91 7.52 5.00 11.59
CA ASP A 91 7.54 6.04 12.62
C ASP A 91 8.57 5.65 13.71
N ASN A 92 9.73 6.29 13.68
CA ASN A 92 10.82 6.05 14.62
C ASN A 92 11.04 7.24 15.57
N HIS A 93 10.11 8.19 15.66
CA HIS A 93 10.32 9.46 16.38
C HIS A 93 10.62 9.23 17.86
N LEU A 94 9.90 8.30 18.51
CA LEU A 94 10.14 7.97 19.92
C LEU A 94 11.55 7.44 20.14
N LEU A 95 12.05 6.58 19.25
CA LEU A 95 13.35 5.94 19.38
C LEU A 95 14.50 6.96 19.18
N TYR A 96 14.32 7.88 18.24
CA TYR A 96 15.21 9.04 18.09
C TYR A 96 15.18 9.94 19.31
N ALA A 97 13.99 10.28 19.83
CA ALA A 97 13.85 11.11 21.02
C ALA A 97 14.59 10.49 22.22
N LEU A 98 14.38 9.19 22.48
CA LEU A 98 15.08 8.46 23.53
C LEU A 98 16.61 8.54 23.33
N THR A 99 17.10 8.27 22.12
CA THR A 99 18.53 8.33 21.81
C THR A 99 19.11 9.71 22.15
N TRP A 100 18.48 10.78 21.66
CA TRP A 100 18.96 12.15 21.88
C TRP A 100 18.89 12.58 23.35
N PHE A 101 17.79 12.28 24.05
CA PHE A 101 17.66 12.60 25.47
C PHE A 101 18.62 11.80 26.34
N THR A 102 18.90 10.54 26.01
CA THR A 102 19.93 9.74 26.70
C THR A 102 21.32 10.35 26.51
N LEU A 103 21.69 10.72 25.27
CA LEU A 103 22.97 11.37 24.99
C LEU A 103 23.10 12.71 25.73
N ALA A 104 22.05 13.53 25.72
CA ALA A 104 22.01 14.79 26.47
C ALA A 104 22.18 14.55 27.99
N GLY A 105 21.49 13.55 28.54
CA GLY A 105 21.61 13.18 29.95
C GLY A 105 23.01 12.72 30.33
N LEU A 106 23.67 11.91 29.51
CA LEU A 106 25.05 11.47 29.72
C LEU A 106 26.05 12.64 29.65
N ALA A 107 25.86 13.56 28.71
CA ALA A 107 26.69 14.76 28.59
C ALA A 107 26.53 15.68 29.81
N LEU A 108 25.30 15.92 30.26
CA LEU A 108 25.01 16.69 31.47
C LEU A 108 25.61 16.04 32.72
N TRP A 109 25.49 14.72 32.83
CA TRP A 109 26.09 13.95 33.93
C TRP A 109 27.62 14.09 33.94
N ALA A 110 28.28 13.96 32.79
CA ALA A 110 29.72 14.10 32.67
C ALA A 110 30.18 15.52 33.06
N ALA A 111 29.50 16.55 32.55
CA ALA A 111 29.79 17.95 32.88
C ALA A 111 29.63 18.23 34.38
N ALA A 112 28.52 17.77 34.99
CA ALA A 112 28.30 17.91 36.43
C ALA A 112 29.38 17.20 37.25
N ARG A 113 29.88 16.05 36.77
CA ARG A 113 30.94 15.31 37.46
C ARG A 113 32.32 15.99 37.35
N MET A 114 32.58 16.73 36.27
CA MET A 114 33.80 17.51 36.10
C MET A 114 33.80 18.72 37.03
N ILE A 115 32.73 19.52 37.01
CA ILE A 115 32.60 20.71 37.88
C ILE A 115 32.76 20.33 39.36
N ARG A 116 32.08 19.27 39.81
CA ARG A 116 32.17 18.83 41.22
C ARG A 116 33.56 18.32 41.64
N ARG A 117 34.42 17.93 40.69
CA ARG A 117 35.80 17.53 40.98
C ARG A 117 36.71 18.73 41.20
N ASP A 118 36.48 19.81 40.46
CA ASP A 118 37.26 21.04 40.58
C ASP A 118 36.98 21.78 41.91
N ASP A 119 35.85 21.49 42.55
CA ASP A 119 35.45 22.06 43.85
C ASP A 119 36.06 21.33 45.08
N THR A 120 36.93 20.33 44.89
CA THR A 120 37.57 19.61 46.02
C THR A 120 38.97 20.20 46.29
N PRO A 121 39.18 21.02 47.33
CA PRO A 121 40.51 21.55 47.66
C PRO A 121 41.44 20.43 48.13
N ALA A 122 42.72 20.56 47.76
CA ALA A 122 43.82 19.65 48.12
C ALA A 122 44.15 19.65 49.62
#